data_AF-A0A8X6J7F6-F1
#
_entry.id   AF-A0A8X6J7F6-F1
#
_cell.length_a   1.000
_cell.length_b   1.000
_cell.length_c   1.000
_cell.angle_alpha   90.00
_cell.angle_beta   90.00
_cell.angle_gamma   90.00
#
_symmetry.space_group_name_H-M   'P 1'
#
loop_
_entity.id
_entity.type
_entity.pdbx_description
1 polymer ?
#
loop_
_entity_poly.entity_id
_entity_poly.type
_entity_poly.pdbx_seq_one_letter_code
_entity_poly.pdbx_strand_id
1 'polypeptide(L)'
;MYSVRDYCDMYLMYSRCNGNALRTAREYARRYPSHRPSDVNVIRRLDDRLRNTGSVWPTANLHDTGRPLSGLTLAQADTILHRVEETSKTSTHALTREMSSSKSTVHRLLRSERLYPFRYTTV
;
A
#
# COMPACT_ATOMS: atom_id res chain seq x y z
N MET A 1 -13.93 -6.43 -6.61
CA MET A 1 -13.02 -5.37 -7.09
C MET A 1 -13.07 -5.37 -8.61
N TYR A 2 -12.94 -4.23 -9.28
CA TYR A 2 -12.96 -4.19 -10.75
C TYR A 2 -11.58 -4.55 -11.31
N SER A 3 -11.55 -5.26 -12.43
CA SER A 3 -10.33 -5.52 -13.17
C SER A 3 -9.85 -4.27 -13.92
N VAL A 4 -8.60 -4.27 -14.37
CA VAL A 4 -8.07 -3.20 -15.25
C VAL A 4 -8.93 -3.04 -16.49
N ARG A 5 -9.35 -4.17 -17.07
CA ARG A 5 -10.18 -4.20 -18.27
C ARG A 5 -11.51 -3.51 -18.02
N ASP A 6 -12.14 -3.78 -16.87
CA ASP A 6 -13.38 -3.10 -16.48
C ASP A 6 -13.18 -1.59 -16.37
N TYR A 7 -12.08 -1.15 -15.75
CA TYR A 7 -11.77 0.28 -15.65
C TYR A 7 -11.52 0.91 -17.02
N CYS A 8 -10.80 0.24 -17.93
CA CYS A 8 -10.61 0.72 -19.29
C CYS A 8 -11.94 0.85 -20.05
N ASP A 9 -12.79 -0.17 -19.98
CA ASP A 9 -14.10 -0.16 -20.63
C ASP A 9 -15.01 0.94 -20.06
N MET A 10 -14.96 1.16 -18.73
CA MET A 10 -15.64 2.28 -18.07
C MET A 10 -15.15 3.64 -18.57
N TYR A 11 -13.83 3.81 -18.73
CA TYR A 11 -13.26 5.08 -19.18
C TYR A 11 -13.59 5.38 -20.64
N LEU A 12 -13.54 4.37 -21.52
CA LEU A 12 -13.96 4.50 -22.92
C LEU A 12 -15.44 4.88 -23.01
N MET A 13 -16.30 4.26 -22.20
CA MET A 13 -17.71 4.64 -22.07
C MET A 13 -17.89 6.06 -21.54
N TYR A 14 -17.09 6.47 -20.56
CA TYR A 14 -17.14 7.80 -19.97
C TYR A 14 -16.80 8.89 -20.98
N SER A 15 -15.78 8.67 -21.80
CA SER A 15 -15.45 9.55 -22.94
C SER A 15 -16.62 9.65 -23.93
N ARG A 16 -17.25 8.53 -24.30
CA ARG A 16 -18.45 8.52 -25.18
C ARG A 16 -19.66 9.21 -24.58
N CYS A 17 -19.75 9.25 -23.25
CA CYS A 17 -20.83 9.93 -22.53
C CYS A 17 -20.49 11.41 -22.23
N ASN A 18 -19.51 12.01 -22.92
CA ASN A 18 -19.05 13.39 -22.74
C ASN A 18 -18.70 13.73 -21.28
N GLY A 19 -18.09 12.78 -20.57
CA GLY A 19 -17.71 12.97 -19.17
C GLY A 19 -18.88 12.91 -18.17
N ASN A 20 -20.04 12.38 -18.56
CA ASN A 20 -21.17 12.22 -17.64
C ASN A 20 -21.14 10.86 -16.93
N ALA A 21 -20.66 10.84 -15.69
CA ALA A 21 -20.49 9.60 -14.92
C ALA A 21 -21.80 8.84 -14.64
N LEU A 22 -22.93 9.55 -14.47
CA LEU A 22 -24.23 8.92 -14.24
C LEU A 22 -24.74 8.21 -15.50
N ARG A 23 -24.62 8.86 -16.65
CA ARG A 23 -24.97 8.27 -17.94
C ARG A 23 -24.07 7.07 -18.24
N THR A 24 -22.78 7.18 -17.99
CA THR A 24 -21.81 6.08 -18.12
C THR A 24 -22.20 4.88 -17.29
N ALA A 25 -22.55 5.06 -16.00
CA ALA A 25 -22.94 3.96 -15.12
C ALA A 25 -24.16 3.20 -15.68
N ARG A 26 -25.17 3.94 -16.16
CA ARG A 26 -26.38 3.35 -16.76
C ARG A 26 -26.07 2.59 -18.05
N GLU A 27 -25.30 3.18 -18.96
CA GLU A 27 -24.93 2.52 -20.23
C GLU A 27 -24.02 1.31 -20.01
N TYR A 28 -23.09 1.40 -19.06
CA TYR A 28 -22.19 0.30 -18.70
C TYR A 28 -22.99 -0.88 -18.11
N ALA A 29 -23.92 -0.62 -17.19
CA ALA A 29 -24.79 -1.65 -16.62
C ALA A 29 -25.70 -2.29 -17.67
N ARG A 30 -26.21 -1.53 -18.65
CA ARG A 30 -27.00 -2.07 -19.76
C ARG A 30 -26.18 -2.95 -20.69
N ARG A 31 -24.93 -2.56 -21.00
CA ARG A 31 -24.07 -3.28 -21.93
C ARG A 31 -23.45 -4.53 -21.32
N TYR A 32 -23.17 -4.51 -20.02
CA TYR A 32 -22.53 -5.60 -19.28
C TYR A 32 -23.40 -6.04 -18.11
N PRO A 33 -24.59 -6.63 -18.36
CA PRO A 33 -25.55 -6.97 -17.31
C PRO A 33 -25.05 -8.06 -16.35
N SER A 34 -24.08 -8.88 -16.78
CA SER A 34 -23.43 -9.90 -15.95
C SER A 34 -22.31 -9.35 -15.06
N HIS A 35 -21.87 -8.11 -15.30
CA HIS A 35 -20.80 -7.49 -14.52
C HIS A 35 -21.37 -6.76 -13.31
N ARG A 36 -20.51 -6.50 -12.32
CA ARG A 36 -20.89 -5.70 -11.16
C ARG A 36 -21.34 -4.29 -11.61
N PRO A 37 -22.49 -3.78 -11.14
CA PRO A 37 -22.94 -2.43 -11.49
C PRO A 37 -21.92 -1.37 -11.09
N SER A 38 -21.50 -0.55 -12.05
CA SER A 38 -20.56 0.54 -11.80
C SER A 38 -21.23 1.66 -11.00
N ASP A 39 -20.66 2.00 -9.85
CA ASP A 39 -21.06 3.17 -9.08
C ASP A 39 -20.49 4.42 -9.76
N VAL A 40 -21.30 5.49 -9.84
CA VAL A 40 -20.92 6.80 -10.37
C VAL A 40 -19.62 7.31 -9.72
N ASN A 41 -19.43 7.07 -8.43
CA ASN A 41 -18.23 7.46 -7.70
C ASN A 41 -16.98 6.70 -8.15
N VAL A 42 -17.12 5.46 -8.62
CA VAL A 42 -16.00 4.68 -9.16
C VAL A 42 -15.49 5.32 -10.46
N ILE A 43 -16.41 5.75 -11.33
CA ILE A 43 -16.09 6.40 -12.60
C ILE A 43 -15.45 7.77 -12.36
N ARG A 44 -15.97 8.57 -11.43
CA ARG A 44 -15.35 9.86 -11.05
C ARG A 44 -13.93 9.69 -10.52
N ARG A 45 -13.75 8.80 -9.55
CA ARG A 45 -12.43 8.51 -8.99
C ARG A 45 -11.45 7.94 -10.01
N LEU A 46 -11.95 7.26 -11.05
CA LEU A 46 -11.13 6.79 -12.16
C LEU A 46 -10.64 7.97 -13.02
N ASP A 47 -11.52 8.89 -13.40
CA ASP A 47 -11.15 10.09 -14.16
C ASP A 47 -10.17 10.97 -13.38
N ASP A 48 -10.47 11.25 -12.11
CA ASP A 48 -9.57 12.01 -11.22
C ASP A 48 -8.19 11.36 -11.16
N ARG A 49 -8.12 10.03 -11.02
CA ARG A 49 -6.85 9.31 -10.92
C ARG A 49 -6.07 9.36 -12.23
N LEU A 50 -6.74 9.15 -13.36
CA LEU A 50 -6.11 9.23 -14.67
C LEU A 50 -5.53 10.62 -14.93
N ARG A 51 -6.26 11.68 -14.57
CA ARG A 51 -5.80 13.06 -14.75
C ARG A 51 -4.65 13.44 -13.82
N ASN A 52 -4.69 13.01 -12.57
CA ASN A 52 -3.71 13.42 -11.57
C ASN A 52 -2.45 12.54 -11.54
N THR A 53 -2.57 11.25 -11.86
CA THR A 53 -1.48 10.27 -11.72
C THR A 53 -1.14 9.51 -13.01
N GLY A 54 -1.98 9.60 -14.05
CA GLY A 54 -1.83 8.81 -15.28
C GLY A 54 -2.18 7.32 -15.12
N SER A 55 -2.59 6.87 -13.94
CA SER A 55 -2.87 5.46 -13.66
C SER A 55 -4.35 5.13 -13.65
N VAL A 56 -4.72 4.01 -14.28
CA VAL A 56 -6.06 3.41 -14.20
C VAL A 56 -6.25 2.69 -12.85
N TRP A 57 -5.17 2.18 -12.26
CA TRP A 57 -5.21 1.34 -11.05
C TRP A 57 -5.37 2.16 -9.78
N PRO A 58 -6.25 1.79 -8.83
CA PRO A 58 -6.34 2.46 -7.54
C PRO A 58 -5.03 2.38 -6.76
N THR A 59 -4.46 3.54 -6.44
CA THR A 59 -3.20 3.67 -5.68
C THR A 59 -3.31 3.12 -4.26
N ALA A 60 -4.52 3.05 -3.70
CA ALA A 60 -4.76 2.40 -2.40
C ALA A 60 -4.44 0.89 -2.40
N ASN A 61 -4.34 0.26 -3.58
CA ASN A 61 -3.89 -1.13 -3.71
C ASN A 61 -2.37 -1.25 -3.87
N LEU A 62 -1.64 -0.14 -3.94
CA LEU A 62 -0.20 -0.14 -3.77
C LEU A 62 0.04 -0.39 -2.28
N HIS A 63 0.23 -1.65 -1.92
CA HIS A 63 0.37 -2.13 -0.54
C HIS A 63 1.51 -1.49 0.26
N ASP A 64 2.30 -0.59 -0.35
CA ASP A 64 3.44 0.09 0.25
C ASP A 64 3.17 1.54 0.69
N THR A 65 1.99 2.13 0.42
CA THR A 65 1.66 3.49 0.91
C THR A 65 0.99 3.48 2.28
N GLY A 66 1.28 2.48 3.11
CA GLY A 66 0.94 2.54 4.52
C GLY A 66 1.75 3.64 5.20
N ARG A 67 1.17 4.31 6.20
CA ARG A 67 1.97 5.04 7.20
C ARG A 67 3.06 4.09 7.69
N PRO A 68 4.35 4.49 7.75
CA PRO A 68 5.40 3.62 8.25
C PRO A 68 4.91 2.97 9.55
N LEU A 69 4.84 1.64 9.51
CA LEU A 69 4.23 0.79 10.53
C LEU A 69 4.89 0.98 11.91
N SER A 70 6.09 1.53 11.89
CA SER A 70 6.93 1.96 12.99
C SER A 70 6.91 3.47 13.07
N GLY A 71 6.63 4.05 14.24
CA GLY A 71 6.87 5.48 14.52
C GLY A 71 8.36 5.85 14.53
N LEU A 72 9.19 5.10 13.81
CA LEU A 72 10.61 5.32 13.60
C LEU A 72 10.77 6.22 12.38
N THR A 73 11.61 7.23 12.51
CA THR A 73 12.15 7.95 11.34
C THR A 73 13.01 6.99 10.52
N LEU A 74 13.09 7.17 9.19
CA LEU A 74 13.96 6.35 8.32
C LEU A 74 15.40 6.24 8.86
N ALA A 75 15.97 7.34 9.34
CA ALA A 75 17.30 7.35 9.96
C ALA A 75 17.42 6.41 11.18
N GLN A 76 16.37 6.30 12.00
CA GLN A 76 16.36 5.40 13.15
C GLN A 76 16.24 3.94 12.71
N ALA A 77 15.46 3.67 11.66
CA ALA A 77 15.37 2.32 11.09
C ALA A 77 16.73 1.86 10.54
N ASP A 78 17.41 2.69 9.74
CA ASP A 78 18.72 2.38 9.17
C ASP A 78 19.79 2.14 10.25
N THR A 79 19.76 2.94 11.33
CA THR A 79 20.69 2.77 12.46
C THR A 79 20.48 1.41 13.16
N ILE A 80 19.22 0.96 13.30
CA ILE A 80 18.91 -0.35 13.88
C ILE A 80 19.42 -1.47 12.97
N LEU A 81 19.20 -1.35 11.66
CA LEU A 81 19.61 -2.37 10.68
C LEU A 81 21.13 -2.50 10.62
N HIS A 82 21.85 -1.38 10.49
CA HIS A 82 23.31 -1.36 10.47
C HIS A 82 23.91 -2.04 11.71
N ARG A 83 23.34 -1.77 12.89
CA ARG A 83 23.85 -2.35 14.13
C ARG A 83 23.57 -3.85 14.26
N VAL A 84 22.46 -4.32 13.72
CA VAL A 84 22.14 -5.75 13.67
C VAL A 84 23.04 -6.48 12.67
N GLU A 85 23.40 -5.84 11.56
CA GLU A 85 24.38 -6.35 10.60
C GLU A 85 25.79 -6.39 11.21
N GLU A 86 26.26 -5.31 11.83
CA GLU A 86 27.58 -5.22 12.47
C GLU A 86 27.74 -6.18 13.64
N THR A 87 26.67 -6.39 14.42
CA THR A 87 26.70 -7.27 15.59
C THR A 87 25.41 -8.06 15.68
N SER A 88 25.38 -9.22 15.02
CA SER A 88 24.23 -10.13 15.01
C SER A 88 23.87 -10.70 16.39
N LYS A 89 24.73 -10.48 17.40
CA LYS A 89 24.54 -10.87 18.81
C LYS A 89 23.79 -9.81 19.65
N THR A 90 23.39 -8.69 19.05
CA THR A 90 22.77 -7.59 19.78
C THR A 90 21.36 -7.97 20.24
N SER A 91 21.10 -7.83 21.54
CA SER A 91 19.78 -8.13 22.09
C SER A 91 18.73 -7.11 21.61
N THR A 92 17.53 -7.58 21.28
CA THR A 92 16.40 -6.69 20.94
C THR A 92 16.08 -5.69 22.05
N HIS A 93 16.39 -6.01 23.31
CA HIS A 93 16.23 -5.10 24.45
C HIS A 93 17.26 -3.95 24.46
N ALA A 94 18.50 -4.21 24.04
CA ALA A 94 19.51 -3.15 23.89
C ALA A 94 19.08 -2.13 22.83
N LEU A 95 18.61 -2.60 21.68
CA LEU A 95 18.10 -1.76 20.59
C LEU A 95 16.91 -0.88 21.01
N THR A 96 16.01 -1.40 21.86
CA THR A 96 14.87 -0.61 22.35
C THR A 96 15.27 0.53 23.27
N ARG A 97 16.29 0.33 24.11
CA ARG A 97 16.79 1.35 25.04
C ARG A 97 17.53 2.46 24.30
N GLU A 98 18.29 2.09 23.29
CA GLU A 98 19.12 3.02 22.54
C GLU A 98 18.29 3.94 21.62
N MET A 99 17.24 3.41 21.00
CA MET A 99 16.41 4.14 20.04
C MET A 99 15.13 4.71 20.64
N SER A 100 14.97 4.66 21.98
CA SER A 100 13.76 5.08 22.71
C SER A 100 12.46 4.58 22.09
N SER A 101 12.50 3.37 21.53
CA SER A 101 11.45 2.80 20.70
C SER A 101 10.87 1.55 21.35
N SER A 102 9.58 1.30 21.12
CA SER A 102 8.93 0.14 21.71
C SER A 102 9.52 -1.17 21.16
N LYS A 103 9.58 -2.22 22.00
CA LYS A 103 9.99 -3.57 21.59
C LYS A 103 9.18 -4.10 20.41
N SER A 104 7.88 -3.79 20.36
CA SER A 104 7.01 -4.17 19.25
C SER A 104 7.41 -3.48 17.94
N THR A 105 7.81 -2.22 18.01
CA THR A 105 8.28 -1.43 16.85
C THR A 105 9.57 -2.03 16.28
N VAL A 106 10.55 -2.29 17.13
CA VAL A 106 11.84 -2.88 16.74
C VAL A 106 11.62 -4.29 16.17
N HIS A 107 10.80 -5.12 16.82
CA HIS A 107 10.52 -6.47 16.35
C HIS A 107 9.79 -6.49 14.99
N ARG A 108 8.88 -5.54 14.74
CA ARG A 108 8.20 -5.41 13.45
C ARG A 108 9.14 -4.98 12.33
N LEU A 109 10.05 -4.04 12.61
CA LEU A 109 11.10 -3.62 11.68
C LEU A 109 12.02 -4.79 11.31
N LEU A 110 12.48 -5.56 12.29
CA LEU A 110 13.33 -6.72 12.02
C LEU A 110 12.59 -7.79 11.20
N ARG A 111 11.30 -8.00 11.48
CA ARG A 111 10.44 -8.89 10.69
C ARG A 111 10.23 -8.41 9.25
N SER A 112 10.11 -7.11 8.99
CA SER A 112 9.94 -6.59 7.62
C SER A 112 11.19 -6.83 6.79
N GLU A 113 12.37 -6.64 7.39
CA GLU A 113 13.68 -6.89 6.76
C GLU A 113 14.14 -8.36 6.84
N ARG A 114 13.29 -9.27 7.32
CA ARG A 114 13.58 -10.71 7.48
C ARG A 114 14.81 -11.02 8.36
N LEU A 115 15.15 -10.13 9.29
CA LEU A 115 16.22 -10.31 10.26
C LEU A 115 15.71 -10.98 11.53
N TYR A 116 16.46 -11.97 12.03
CA TYR A 116 16.16 -12.71 13.26
C TYR A 116 17.37 -12.67 14.21
N PRO A 117 17.50 -11.62 15.04
CA PRO A 117 18.57 -11.59 16.05
C PRO A 117 18.40 -12.73 17.04
N PHE A 118 19.43 -13.55 17.22
CA PHE A 118 19.45 -14.66 18.17
C PHE A 118 20.58 -14.47 19.18
N ARG A 119 20.38 -14.96 20.40
CA ARG A 119 21.39 -15.00 21.45
C ARG A 119 21.73 -16.46 21.75
N TYR A 120 22.99 -16.83 21.59
CA TYR A 120 23.49 -18.10 22.10
C TYR A 120 23.69 -18.00 23.61
N THR A 121 23.18 -18.97 24.34
CA THR A 121 23.54 -19.20 25.74
C THR A 121 24.56 -20.33 25.73
N THR A 122 25.78 -20.04 26.16
CA THR A 122 26.77 -21.08 26.43
C THR A 122 26.28 -21.88 27.63
N VAL A 123 26.07 -23.18 27.46
CA VAL A 123 25.69 -24.15 28.50
C VAL A 123 26.94 -24.71 29.14
#